data_AF-A0A976IG54-F1
#
_entry.id   AF-A0A976IG54-F1
#
_cell.length_a   1.000
_cell.length_b   1.000
_cell.length_c   1.000
_cell.angle_alpha   90.00
_cell.angle_beta   90.00
_cell.angle_gamma   90.00
#
_symmetry.space_group_name_H-M   'P 1'
#
loop_
_entity.id
_entity.type
_entity.pdbx_description
1 polymer ?
#
loop_
_entity_poly.entity_id
_entity_poly.type
_entity_poly.pdbx_seq_one_letter_code
_entity_poly.pdbx_strand_id
1 'polypeptide(L)'
;MVKVIWGPVILMCGLALHACKETAQAREEPAPRAVNASATGEQLLSNFEERAGNDMYLLKPVSKITHAIAQDIFDTVNTVQKNLMGEEVESFTFAHLSKWINDIKKDYNAMSQKDRDAYKAMYDALAAYYSVVDRARIIATCQMASKLQRHMENMRSFVLNDLVAQKKSPEQMYNMLGFDAKDPYFLKDPLLELFLTYLDRNHSKNYKIVRDKLMEAYVGDKQKLMDLLKENGQIAKKLKYIVPDKWEQINYRPPLQVLADLKLDQLSGKELLRSSVLDLWCTTVEANKDNPYPILLKKLLTTMGQLELLEELVAVLNQEQSFVLSSTYEKLENLIFESWVIAKQKPSAASIKEFLRLEYVPAGAFFKMPLSQIYLSYIKYAQLNMHFLVLHSMIKHYNGVRRMIKEAHKINARLASIVISGMEDFWETRGILLAFNNLELSVNDLESPRFSYWVKLAYKFLKFDEAQGVVLYCLGKKNAEQVQAAALLRKAIENSSTKIVNDLLSSVLLKYIKQKLSVHVLKGLALDKANDQLFQDKFFLYWVIASDGQLASAKFDPFLELYEENDLAELAFRARTTTREPVNVFADEMNKYLMSDRGPPNKRPRMSVLDF
;
A
#
# COMPACT_ATOMS: atom_id res chain seq x y z
N MET A 1 -8.60 8.15 46.80
CA MET A 1 -10.07 8.35 46.98
C MET A 1 -10.46 9.83 47.06
N VAL A 2 -9.83 10.66 47.90
CA VAL A 2 -10.18 12.09 48.05
C VAL A 2 -10.05 12.90 46.74
N LYS A 3 -9.04 12.70 45.90
CA LYS A 3 -8.94 13.47 44.62
C LYS A 3 -9.99 13.11 43.55
N VAL A 4 -10.47 11.87 43.52
CA VAL A 4 -11.46 11.38 42.52
C VAL A 4 -12.89 11.79 42.90
N ILE A 5 -13.16 11.92 44.21
CA ILE A 5 -14.47 12.30 44.75
C ILE A 5 -14.61 13.84 44.83
N TRP A 6 -13.51 14.57 45.04
CA TRP A 6 -13.55 16.03 45.20
C TRP A 6 -13.25 16.83 43.92
N GLY A 7 -12.60 16.22 42.91
CA GLY A 7 -12.42 16.80 41.58
C GLY A 7 -13.72 17.35 40.93
N PRO A 8 -14.84 16.60 40.91
CA PRO A 8 -16.13 17.10 40.43
C PRO A 8 -16.63 18.33 41.16
N VAL A 9 -16.49 18.32 42.49
CA VAL A 9 -17.00 19.37 43.37
C VAL A 9 -16.14 20.62 43.20
N ILE A 10 -14.81 20.49 43.19
CA ILE A 10 -13.87 21.60 42.97
C ILE A 10 -14.02 22.17 41.55
N LEU A 11 -14.26 21.33 40.54
CA LEU A 11 -14.55 21.78 39.17
C LEU A 11 -15.87 22.55 39.14
N MET A 12 -16.98 21.98 39.63
CA MET A 12 -18.29 22.65 39.69
C MET A 12 -18.26 23.96 40.49
N CYS A 13 -17.51 24.02 41.60
CA CYS A 13 -17.28 25.23 42.40
C CYS A 13 -16.45 26.26 41.63
N GLY A 14 -15.39 25.83 40.93
CA GLY A 14 -14.55 26.69 40.10
C GLY A 14 -15.28 27.23 38.86
N LEU A 15 -16.17 26.42 38.27
CA LEU A 15 -17.04 26.74 37.15
C LEU A 15 -18.08 27.80 37.53
N ALA A 16 -18.66 27.71 38.73
CA ALA A 16 -19.54 28.75 39.28
C ALA A 16 -18.78 30.06 39.60
N LEU A 17 -17.59 29.95 40.21
CA LEU A 17 -16.74 31.11 40.54
C LEU A 17 -16.24 31.87 39.31
N HIS A 18 -15.90 31.18 38.22
CA HIS A 18 -15.43 31.82 36.97
C HIS A 18 -16.56 32.57 36.26
N ALA A 19 -17.75 31.98 36.15
CA ALA A 19 -18.92 32.62 35.55
C ALA A 19 -19.38 33.87 36.33
N CYS A 20 -19.32 33.82 37.68
CA CYS A 20 -19.59 34.98 38.54
C CYS A 20 -18.52 36.08 38.39
N LYS A 21 -17.24 35.72 38.21
CA LYS A 21 -16.15 36.68 38.05
C LYS A 21 -16.21 37.44 36.72
N GLU A 22 -16.57 36.75 35.63
CA GLU A 22 -16.72 37.38 34.30
C GLU A 22 -17.99 38.23 34.21
N THR A 23 -19.10 37.82 34.86
CA THR A 23 -20.32 38.64 34.94
C THR A 23 -20.16 39.88 35.83
N ALA A 24 -19.33 39.82 36.87
CA ALA A 24 -18.96 40.99 37.67
C ALA A 24 -18.05 41.96 36.89
N GLN A 25 -17.09 41.43 36.10
CA GLN A 25 -16.25 42.24 35.21
C GLN A 25 -17.03 42.89 34.06
N ALA A 26 -18.04 42.21 33.51
CA ALA A 26 -18.93 42.76 32.49
C ALA A 26 -19.93 43.81 33.03
N ARG A 27 -20.00 44.00 34.35
CA ARG A 27 -20.90 44.96 35.03
C ARG A 27 -20.18 46.13 35.71
N GLU A 28 -18.87 46.28 35.51
CA GLU A 28 -18.04 47.31 36.15
C GLU A 28 -18.15 47.39 37.69
N GLU A 29 -18.43 46.28 38.38
CA GLU A 29 -18.45 46.25 39.85
C GLU A 29 -17.06 45.89 40.42
N PRO A 30 -16.58 46.56 41.48
CA PRO A 30 -15.25 46.32 42.02
C PRO A 30 -15.21 45.08 42.91
N ALA A 31 -14.69 43.96 42.40
CA ALA A 31 -14.36 42.80 43.23
C ALA A 31 -12.95 42.94 43.86
N PRO A 32 -12.74 42.51 45.12
CA PRO A 32 -11.45 42.61 45.80
C PRO A 32 -10.43 41.61 45.20
N ARG A 33 -9.20 42.08 45.05
CA ARG A 33 -8.06 41.32 44.49
C ARG A 33 -7.73 40.08 45.30
N ALA A 34 -7.52 38.97 44.61
CA ALA A 34 -6.60 37.90 45.02
C ALA A 34 -5.80 37.39 43.80
N VAL A 35 -4.56 37.90 43.70
CA VAL A 35 -3.26 37.23 43.43
C VAL A 35 -3.39 35.71 43.18
N ASN A 36 -3.00 35.13 42.05
CA ASN A 36 -1.61 35.05 41.58
C ASN A 36 -1.51 34.76 40.06
N ALA A 37 -0.59 35.47 39.43
CA ALA A 37 -0.08 35.25 38.09
C ALA A 37 1.21 34.42 38.13
N SER A 38 1.43 33.60 37.10
CA SER A 38 2.72 33.26 36.48
C SER A 38 2.50 32.07 35.53
N ALA A 39 2.98 32.00 34.30
CA ALA A 39 3.63 32.94 33.42
C ALA A 39 3.73 32.23 32.05
N THR A 40 3.10 32.77 31.02
CA THR A 40 3.53 32.73 29.62
C THR A 40 2.52 33.58 28.86
N GLY A 41 2.94 34.77 28.44
CA GLY A 41 2.11 35.71 27.72
C GLY A 41 1.83 35.22 26.31
N GLU A 42 0.57 34.90 26.03
CA GLU A 42 -0.05 35.03 24.72
C GLU A 42 -1.49 35.50 24.96
N GLN A 43 -1.80 36.72 24.51
CA GLN A 43 -3.15 37.26 24.51
C GLN A 43 -3.99 36.50 23.47
N LEU A 44 -4.90 35.63 23.94
CA LEU A 44 -6.02 35.17 23.12
C LEU A 44 -7.16 36.18 23.26
N LEU A 45 -7.30 37.04 22.25
CA LEU A 45 -8.50 37.82 22.01
C LEU A 45 -9.71 36.87 21.89
N SER A 46 -10.68 37.07 22.78
CA SER A 46 -11.94 36.32 22.83
C SER A 46 -12.89 36.79 21.73
N ASN A 47 -13.24 35.89 20.81
CA ASN A 47 -14.20 36.11 19.70
C ASN A 47 -15.68 36.20 20.16
N PHE A 48 -15.95 36.88 21.28
CA PHE A 48 -17.28 36.85 21.92
C PHE A 48 -18.27 37.92 21.42
N GLU A 49 -17.82 38.97 20.76
CA GLU A 49 -18.70 40.11 20.42
C GLU A 49 -19.55 39.89 19.15
N GLU A 50 -19.26 38.88 18.33
CA GLU A 50 -19.81 38.80 16.97
C GLU A 50 -21.05 37.90 16.77
N ARG A 51 -21.59 37.28 17.83
CA ARG A 51 -22.71 36.30 17.68
C ARG A 51 -23.92 36.50 18.57
N ALA A 52 -24.05 37.63 19.25
CA ALA A 52 -25.28 37.97 19.99
C ALA A 52 -26.29 38.67 19.07
N GLY A 53 -26.93 37.92 18.17
CA GLY A 53 -27.97 38.41 17.27
C GLY A 53 -29.28 37.62 17.37
N ASN A 54 -30.31 38.26 17.93
CA ASN A 54 -31.76 38.00 17.80
C ASN A 54 -32.47 36.82 18.50
N ASP A 55 -31.80 35.84 19.12
CA ASP A 55 -32.51 34.77 19.86
C ASP A 55 -32.72 35.03 21.37
N MET A 56 -32.40 36.23 21.87
CA MET A 56 -32.37 36.54 23.29
C MET A 56 -33.75 36.63 23.98
N TYR A 57 -34.86 36.64 23.23
CA TYR A 57 -36.21 36.73 23.80
C TYR A 57 -36.71 35.39 24.37
N LEU A 58 -36.22 34.24 23.89
CA LEU A 58 -36.57 32.91 24.43
C LEU A 58 -35.74 32.52 25.68
N LEU A 59 -34.65 33.24 25.96
CA LEU A 59 -33.70 32.92 27.03
C LEU A 59 -33.89 33.73 28.32
N LYS A 60 -34.78 34.74 28.36
CA LYS A 60 -34.99 35.57 29.57
C LYS A 60 -35.43 34.76 30.81
N PRO A 61 -36.41 33.84 30.72
CA PRO A 61 -36.80 32.99 31.85
C PRO A 61 -35.66 32.05 32.25
N VAL A 62 -35.01 31.43 31.26
CA VAL A 62 -33.86 30.53 31.46
C VAL A 62 -32.72 31.25 32.17
N SER A 63 -32.34 32.45 31.74
CA SER A 63 -31.25 33.23 32.34
C SER A 63 -31.53 33.64 33.81
N LYS A 64 -32.78 33.96 34.16
CA LYS A 64 -33.17 34.26 35.55
C LYS A 64 -33.08 33.02 36.44
N ILE A 65 -33.53 31.87 35.93
CA ILE A 65 -33.46 30.59 36.62
C ILE A 65 -32.00 30.14 36.75
N THR A 66 -31.20 30.25 35.69
CA THR A 66 -29.76 29.94 35.71
C THR A 66 -29.01 30.86 36.68
N HIS A 67 -29.35 32.14 36.76
CA HIS A 67 -28.73 33.09 37.70
C HIS A 67 -29.13 32.81 39.15
N ALA A 68 -30.41 32.55 39.43
CA ALA A 68 -30.88 32.18 40.76
C ALA A 68 -30.24 30.86 41.25
N ILE A 69 -30.10 29.87 40.36
CA ILE A 69 -29.49 28.57 40.67
C ILE A 69 -27.97 28.69 40.82
N ALA A 70 -27.30 29.52 40.01
CA ALA A 70 -25.88 29.81 40.18
C ALA A 70 -25.61 30.51 41.52
N GLN A 71 -26.48 31.43 41.94
CA GLN A 71 -26.39 32.10 43.24
C GLN A 71 -26.64 31.12 44.41
N ASP A 72 -27.66 30.25 44.30
CA ASP A 72 -27.97 29.22 45.29
C ASP A 72 -26.80 28.21 45.44
N ILE A 73 -26.19 27.83 44.30
CA ILE A 73 -24.99 26.98 44.27
C ILE A 73 -23.79 27.71 44.91
N PHE A 74 -23.60 29.01 44.64
CA PHE A 74 -22.53 29.82 45.20
C PHE A 74 -22.63 29.98 46.74
N ASP A 75 -23.82 30.29 47.25
CA ASP A 75 -24.10 30.42 48.69
C ASP A 75 -23.96 29.07 49.42
N THR A 76 -24.34 27.98 48.73
CA THR A 76 -24.17 26.61 49.20
C THR A 76 -22.70 26.22 49.31
N VAL A 77 -21.89 26.48 48.29
CA VAL A 77 -20.46 26.12 48.27
C VAL A 77 -19.73 26.80 49.43
N ASN A 78 -20.05 28.07 49.70
CA ASN A 78 -19.53 28.80 50.86
C ASN A 78 -19.96 28.21 52.22
N THR A 79 -21.09 27.49 52.26
CA THR A 79 -21.62 26.84 53.46
C THR A 79 -21.03 25.44 53.66
N VAL A 80 -20.90 24.64 52.58
CA VAL A 80 -20.30 23.29 52.56
C VAL A 80 -18.78 23.33 52.75
N GLN A 81 -18.10 24.37 52.26
CA GLN A 81 -16.67 24.58 52.51
C GLN A 81 -16.37 24.86 54.00
N LYS A 82 -17.38 25.29 54.77
CA LYS A 82 -17.26 25.55 56.21
C LYS A 82 -17.63 24.35 57.07
N ASN A 83 -18.52 23.45 56.63
CA ASN A 83 -18.95 22.28 57.40
C ASN A 83 -19.41 21.16 56.45
N LEU A 84 -18.93 19.93 56.68
CA LEU A 84 -19.49 18.60 56.30
C LEU A 84 -18.63 17.70 55.38
N MET A 85 -18.71 16.39 55.66
CA MET A 85 -17.96 15.28 55.05
C MET A 85 -18.86 14.45 54.10
N GLY A 86 -18.33 14.09 52.92
CA GLY A 86 -18.67 12.88 52.15
C GLY A 86 -20.12 12.69 51.67
N GLU A 87 -20.94 11.97 52.43
CA GLU A 87 -22.28 11.52 52.02
C GLU A 87 -23.31 12.65 51.94
N GLU A 88 -23.17 13.68 52.78
CA GLU A 88 -24.11 14.80 52.81
C GLU A 88 -23.98 15.68 51.55
N VAL A 89 -22.78 15.79 50.97
CA VAL A 89 -22.51 16.58 49.76
C VAL A 89 -23.07 15.90 48.51
N GLU A 90 -22.99 14.57 48.39
CA GLU A 90 -23.63 13.82 47.29
C GLU A 90 -25.16 13.88 47.38
N SER A 91 -25.71 13.78 48.59
CA SER A 91 -27.15 13.95 48.81
C SER A 91 -27.61 15.37 48.44
N PHE A 92 -26.81 16.37 48.77
CA PHE A 92 -27.10 17.79 48.55
C PHE A 92 -26.97 18.21 47.07
N THR A 93 -25.88 17.83 46.39
CA THR A 93 -25.70 18.07 44.95
C THR A 93 -26.78 17.37 44.12
N PHE A 94 -27.16 16.14 44.51
CA PHE A 94 -28.31 15.47 43.91
C PHE A 94 -29.62 16.25 44.12
N ALA A 95 -29.88 16.76 45.32
CA ALA A 95 -31.11 17.51 45.62
C ALA A 95 -31.23 18.77 44.77
N HIS A 96 -30.15 19.55 44.63
CA HIS A 96 -30.17 20.78 43.82
C HIS A 96 -30.19 20.52 42.32
N LEU A 97 -29.42 19.53 41.83
CA LEU A 97 -29.45 19.18 40.41
C LEU A 97 -30.80 18.56 40.02
N SER A 98 -31.40 17.75 40.91
CA SER A 98 -32.76 17.23 40.74
C SER A 98 -33.82 18.33 40.81
N LYS A 99 -33.65 19.32 41.70
CA LYS A 99 -34.50 20.51 41.75
C LYS A 99 -34.42 21.30 40.45
N TRP A 100 -33.21 21.57 39.95
CA TRP A 100 -33.00 22.21 38.65
C TRP A 100 -33.62 21.41 37.49
N ILE A 101 -33.50 20.08 37.51
CA ILE A 101 -34.14 19.19 36.54
C ILE A 101 -35.66 19.31 36.61
N ASN A 102 -36.22 19.33 37.81
CA ASN A 102 -37.66 19.44 38.03
C ASN A 102 -38.20 20.83 37.68
N ASP A 103 -37.45 21.90 37.95
CA ASP A 103 -37.81 23.28 37.63
C ASP A 103 -37.81 23.50 36.10
N ILE A 104 -36.78 23.02 35.40
CA ILE A 104 -36.77 23.02 33.93
C ILE A 104 -37.93 22.20 33.39
N LYS A 105 -38.22 21.01 33.95
CA LYS A 105 -39.36 20.19 33.53
C LYS A 105 -40.71 20.87 33.79
N LYS A 106 -40.84 21.65 34.86
CA LYS A 106 -42.07 22.33 35.27
C LYS A 106 -42.41 23.47 34.33
N ASP A 107 -41.43 24.29 33.96
CA ASP A 107 -41.61 25.43 33.05
C ASP A 107 -41.77 25.00 31.59
N TYR A 108 -41.34 23.78 31.22
CA TYR A 108 -41.44 23.21 29.87
C TYR A 108 -42.70 22.36 29.62
N ASN A 109 -43.57 22.16 30.61
CA ASN A 109 -44.76 21.28 30.50
C ASN A 109 -45.84 21.74 29.49
N ALA A 110 -45.60 22.81 28.72
CA ALA A 110 -46.51 23.31 27.67
C ALA A 110 -46.32 22.67 26.28
N MET A 111 -45.36 21.74 26.07
CA MET A 111 -45.22 21.00 24.79
C MET A 111 -44.82 19.53 25.01
N SER A 112 -45.39 18.61 24.21
CA SER A 112 -45.01 17.19 24.16
C SER A 112 -43.79 16.97 23.25
N GLN A 113 -43.19 15.76 23.33
CA GLN A 113 -41.78 15.38 23.03
C GLN A 113 -40.83 15.46 24.26
N LYS A 114 -41.37 15.00 25.40
CA LYS A 114 -40.83 15.08 26.76
C LYS A 114 -39.53 14.29 27.01
N ASP A 115 -38.73 14.84 27.94
CA ASP A 115 -37.39 14.43 28.43
C ASP A 115 -36.19 14.78 27.54
N ARG A 116 -36.18 14.44 26.24
CA ARG A 116 -35.00 14.72 25.39
C ARG A 116 -34.73 16.21 25.19
N ASP A 117 -35.79 17.01 25.02
CA ASP A 117 -35.67 18.45 24.82
C ASP A 117 -35.24 19.19 26.10
N ALA A 118 -35.62 18.67 27.27
CA ALA A 118 -35.16 19.21 28.55
C ALA A 118 -33.66 18.95 28.79
N TYR A 119 -33.19 17.72 28.52
CA TYR A 119 -31.75 17.42 28.58
C TYR A 119 -30.96 18.17 27.52
N LYS A 120 -31.54 18.40 26.33
CA LYS A 120 -30.92 19.21 25.28
C LYS A 120 -30.81 20.67 25.68
N ALA A 121 -31.86 21.26 26.27
CA ALA A 121 -31.82 22.63 26.77
C ALA A 121 -30.78 22.83 27.88
N MET A 122 -30.66 21.86 28.80
CA MET A 122 -29.59 21.86 29.81
C MET A 122 -28.21 21.75 29.18
N TYR A 123 -28.05 20.86 28.20
CA TYR A 123 -26.81 20.69 27.48
C TYR A 123 -26.41 21.99 26.74
N ASP A 124 -27.37 22.66 26.11
CA ASP A 124 -27.17 23.92 25.40
C ASP A 124 -26.83 25.07 26.33
N ALA A 125 -27.44 25.10 27.52
CA ALA A 125 -27.07 26.04 28.57
C ALA A 125 -25.61 25.83 29.03
N LEU A 126 -25.16 24.57 29.20
CA LEU A 126 -23.75 24.28 29.46
C LEU A 126 -22.85 24.67 28.27
N ALA A 127 -23.37 24.55 27.04
CA ALA A 127 -22.62 24.85 25.82
C ALA A 127 -22.33 26.34 25.64
N ALA A 128 -23.12 27.22 26.27
CA ALA A 128 -22.88 28.66 26.28
C ALA A 128 -21.62 29.07 27.07
N TYR A 129 -21.16 28.24 28.02
CA TYR A 129 -20.08 28.60 28.95
C TYR A 129 -18.87 27.65 28.93
N TYR A 130 -19.05 26.41 28.47
CA TYR A 130 -18.01 25.38 28.56
C TYR A 130 -17.68 24.83 27.18
N SER A 131 -16.41 24.50 26.95
CA SER A 131 -16.03 23.78 25.72
C SER A 131 -16.65 22.38 25.69
N VAL A 132 -16.73 21.75 24.52
CA VAL A 132 -17.25 20.36 24.44
C VAL A 132 -16.45 19.39 25.31
N VAL A 133 -15.14 19.64 25.50
CA VAL A 133 -14.25 18.81 26.30
C VAL A 133 -14.58 18.98 27.78
N ASP A 134 -14.81 20.22 28.22
CA ASP A 134 -15.20 20.50 29.60
C ASP A 134 -16.58 19.92 29.90
N ARG A 135 -17.54 20.03 28.96
CA ARG A 135 -18.84 19.36 29.07
C ARG A 135 -18.71 17.84 29.15
N ALA A 136 -17.82 17.24 28.34
CA ALA A 136 -17.55 15.81 28.38
C ALA A 136 -17.02 15.36 29.74
N ARG A 137 -16.09 16.13 30.31
CA ARG A 137 -15.54 15.88 31.65
C ARG A 137 -16.63 16.01 32.72
N ILE A 138 -17.35 17.13 32.76
CA ILE A 138 -18.44 17.36 33.72
C ILE A 138 -19.44 16.21 33.67
N ILE A 139 -19.89 15.81 32.48
CA ILE A 139 -20.86 14.73 32.31
C ILE A 139 -20.28 13.38 32.73
N ALA A 140 -19.07 13.04 32.31
CA ALA A 140 -18.40 11.78 32.70
C ALA A 140 -18.21 11.70 34.22
N THR A 141 -17.84 12.81 34.84
CA THR A 141 -17.67 12.89 36.29
C THR A 141 -19.00 12.74 37.02
N CYS A 142 -20.06 13.42 36.58
CA CYS A 142 -21.40 13.28 37.16
C CYS A 142 -22.02 11.88 36.94
N GLN A 143 -21.61 11.14 35.90
CA GLN A 143 -22.05 9.75 35.68
C GLN A 143 -21.58 8.80 36.78
N MET A 144 -20.47 9.11 37.48
CA MET A 144 -19.97 8.28 38.57
C MET A 144 -20.85 8.37 39.83
N ALA A 145 -21.68 9.40 39.95
CA ALA A 145 -22.65 9.53 41.03
C ALA A 145 -23.93 8.72 40.70
N SER A 146 -24.19 7.66 41.48
CA SER A 146 -25.28 6.69 41.23
C SER A 146 -26.66 7.34 41.01
N LYS A 147 -26.95 8.43 41.73
CA LYS A 147 -28.23 9.14 41.64
C LYS A 147 -28.39 9.99 40.37
N LEU A 148 -27.30 10.34 39.69
CA LEU A 148 -27.29 11.19 38.48
C LEU A 148 -27.04 10.41 37.19
N GLN A 149 -26.65 9.14 37.30
CA GLN A 149 -26.25 8.29 36.19
C GLN A 149 -27.23 8.33 35.00
N ARG A 150 -28.53 8.07 35.25
CA ARG A 150 -29.56 8.05 34.21
C ARG A 150 -29.76 9.40 33.51
N HIS A 151 -29.57 10.52 34.22
CA HIS A 151 -29.69 11.86 33.64
C HIS A 151 -28.49 12.15 32.73
N MET A 152 -27.29 11.78 33.19
CA MET A 152 -26.05 12.02 32.49
C MET A 152 -25.87 11.10 31.27
N GLU A 153 -26.41 9.88 31.29
CA GLU A 153 -26.49 9.01 30.11
C GLU A 153 -27.24 9.67 28.94
N ASN A 154 -28.32 10.42 29.20
CA ASN A 154 -29.04 11.14 28.14
C ASN A 154 -28.20 12.30 27.58
N MET A 155 -27.55 13.10 28.44
CA MET A 155 -26.70 14.21 28.03
C MET A 155 -25.43 13.76 27.28
N ARG A 156 -24.92 12.57 27.60
CA ARG A 156 -23.76 11.97 26.95
C ARG A 156 -23.96 11.80 25.44
N SER A 157 -25.20 11.55 25.00
CA SER A 157 -25.52 11.46 23.57
C SER A 157 -25.30 12.79 22.82
N PHE A 158 -25.55 13.93 23.47
CA PHE A 158 -25.32 15.25 22.90
C PHE A 158 -23.84 15.60 22.83
N VAL A 159 -23.08 15.35 23.92
CA VAL A 159 -21.61 15.48 23.91
C VAL A 159 -21.01 14.66 22.78
N LEU A 160 -21.43 13.41 22.65
CA LEU A 160 -20.92 12.52 21.61
C LEU A 160 -21.17 13.09 20.22
N ASN A 161 -22.36 13.65 19.96
CA ASN A 161 -22.67 14.28 18.68
C ASN A 161 -21.78 15.50 18.41
N ASP A 162 -21.53 16.34 19.41
CA ASP A 162 -20.64 17.50 19.27
C ASP A 162 -19.18 17.07 19.04
N LEU A 163 -18.68 16.05 19.76
CA LEU A 163 -17.33 15.50 19.55
C LEU A 163 -17.16 14.94 18.14
N VAL A 164 -18.21 14.28 17.62
CA VAL A 164 -18.27 13.79 16.24
C VAL A 164 -18.26 14.95 15.24
N ALA A 165 -19.03 16.01 15.51
CA ALA A 165 -19.10 17.19 14.66
C ALA A 165 -17.76 17.92 14.52
N GLN A 166 -16.86 17.81 15.50
CA GLN A 166 -15.52 18.41 15.40
C GLN A 166 -14.60 17.80 14.34
N LYS A 167 -14.93 16.62 13.79
CA LYS A 167 -14.14 15.92 12.75
C LYS A 167 -12.64 15.75 13.09
N LYS A 168 -12.29 15.72 14.37
CA LYS A 168 -10.90 15.50 14.83
C LYS A 168 -10.49 14.04 14.64
N SER A 169 -9.18 13.79 14.59
CA SER A 169 -8.64 12.42 14.62
C SER A 169 -8.79 11.78 16.02
N PRO A 170 -8.77 10.44 16.12
CA PRO A 170 -8.73 9.73 17.40
C PRO A 170 -7.63 10.25 18.34
N GLU A 171 -6.43 10.52 17.82
CA GLU A 171 -5.29 11.01 18.59
C GLU A 171 -5.49 12.41 19.14
N GLN A 172 -5.96 13.35 18.32
CA GLN A 172 -6.28 14.69 18.78
C GLN A 172 -7.36 14.65 19.86
N MET A 173 -8.38 13.80 19.67
CA MET A 173 -9.47 13.67 20.63
C MET A 173 -9.01 13.04 21.95
N TYR A 174 -8.18 11.99 21.90
CA TYR A 174 -7.59 11.37 23.09
C TYR A 174 -6.79 12.39 23.91
N ASN A 175 -5.94 13.18 23.24
CA ASN A 175 -5.13 14.21 23.88
C ASN A 175 -6.00 15.34 24.46
N MET A 176 -7.03 15.77 23.75
CA MET A 176 -7.96 16.82 24.23
C MET A 176 -8.72 16.39 25.48
N LEU A 177 -9.19 15.14 25.53
CA LEU A 177 -9.89 14.60 26.70
C LEU A 177 -8.95 14.49 27.91
N GLY A 178 -7.64 14.39 27.68
CA GLY A 178 -6.62 14.48 28.74
C GLY A 178 -6.53 13.22 29.58
N PHE A 179 -6.67 12.06 28.95
CA PHE A 179 -6.56 10.77 29.62
C PHE A 179 -5.17 10.56 30.25
N ASP A 180 -5.14 10.06 31.47
CA ASP A 180 -3.94 9.48 32.08
C ASP A 180 -4.04 7.96 32.06
N ALA A 181 -3.30 7.33 31.14
CA ALA A 181 -3.25 5.87 31.01
C ALA A 181 -2.66 5.17 32.24
N LYS A 182 -1.94 5.88 33.13
CA LYS A 182 -1.41 5.34 34.38
C LYS A 182 -2.39 5.42 35.54
N ASP A 183 -3.56 6.06 35.37
CA ASP A 183 -4.59 6.10 36.39
C ASP A 183 -5.05 4.65 36.72
N PRO A 184 -5.00 4.21 38.00
CA PRO A 184 -5.49 2.90 38.41
C PRO A 184 -6.95 2.61 38.04
N TYR A 185 -7.76 3.66 37.81
CA TYR A 185 -9.17 3.58 37.43
C TYR A 185 -9.41 3.87 35.95
N PHE A 186 -8.36 3.99 35.12
CA PHE A 186 -8.46 4.33 33.70
C PHE A 186 -9.49 3.47 32.94
N LEU A 187 -9.50 2.15 33.14
CA LEU A 187 -10.45 1.23 32.47
C LEU A 187 -11.91 1.39 32.95
N LYS A 188 -12.13 2.10 34.05
CA LYS A 188 -13.44 2.39 34.65
C LYS A 188 -13.88 3.84 34.44
N ASP A 189 -13.05 4.65 33.77
CA ASP A 189 -13.33 6.06 33.51
C ASP A 189 -14.51 6.20 32.52
N PRO A 190 -15.63 6.85 32.90
CA PRO A 190 -16.74 7.10 31.98
C PRO A 190 -16.35 7.96 30.77
N LEU A 191 -15.30 8.77 30.90
CA LEU A 191 -14.73 9.54 29.80
C LEU A 191 -14.06 8.62 28.77
N LEU A 192 -13.39 7.56 29.22
CA LEU A 192 -12.82 6.54 28.33
C LEU A 192 -13.94 5.82 27.58
N GLU A 193 -15.02 5.46 28.26
CA GLU A 193 -16.17 4.83 27.62
C GLU A 193 -16.82 5.75 26.57
N LEU A 194 -16.92 7.06 26.85
CA LEU A 194 -17.37 8.07 25.88
C LEU A 194 -16.45 8.11 24.65
N PHE A 195 -15.13 8.10 24.87
CA PHE A 195 -14.15 8.06 23.79
C PHE A 195 -14.23 6.78 22.96
N LEU A 196 -14.38 5.61 23.58
CA LEU A 196 -14.57 4.34 22.86
C LEU A 196 -15.86 4.36 22.03
N THR A 197 -16.93 4.97 22.55
CA THR A 197 -18.18 5.16 21.80
C THR A 197 -17.99 6.10 20.60
N TYR A 198 -17.16 7.14 20.75
CA TYR A 198 -16.74 8.01 19.66
C TYR A 198 -15.96 7.25 18.57
N LEU A 199 -15.07 6.33 18.96
CA LEU A 199 -14.36 5.47 18.02
C LEU A 199 -15.30 4.48 17.30
N ASP A 200 -16.29 3.96 18.02
CA ASP A 200 -17.30 3.04 17.47
C ASP A 200 -18.15 3.70 16.38
N ARG A 201 -18.50 4.98 16.55
CA ARG A 201 -19.37 5.69 15.59
C ARG A 201 -18.67 6.11 14.30
N ASN A 202 -17.40 6.52 14.35
CA ASN A 202 -16.76 7.18 13.18
C ASN A 202 -15.35 6.71 12.83
N HIS A 203 -14.74 5.83 13.63
CA HIS A 203 -13.35 5.44 13.45
C HIS A 203 -13.15 3.93 13.43
N SER A 204 -14.13 3.19 12.89
CA SER A 204 -14.05 1.74 12.65
C SER A 204 -13.62 0.92 13.87
N LYS A 205 -14.02 1.34 15.07
CA LYS A 205 -13.62 0.69 16.34
C LYS A 205 -12.10 0.62 16.51
N ASN A 206 -11.37 1.66 16.08
CA ASN A 206 -9.91 1.73 16.16
C ASN A 206 -9.41 1.89 17.60
N TYR A 207 -9.54 0.85 18.41
CA TYR A 207 -9.08 0.83 19.80
C TYR A 207 -7.55 0.72 19.93
N LYS A 208 -6.82 0.59 18.80
CA LYS A 208 -5.35 0.50 18.79
C LYS A 208 -4.71 1.71 19.45
N ILE A 209 -5.32 2.90 19.33
CA ILE A 209 -4.83 4.10 20.02
C ILE A 209 -4.79 3.94 21.54
N VAL A 210 -5.86 3.40 22.15
CA VAL A 210 -5.95 3.21 23.60
C VAL A 210 -4.96 2.14 24.05
N ARG A 211 -4.88 1.05 23.28
CA ARG A 211 -3.87 0.00 23.47
C ARG A 211 -2.45 0.58 23.44
N ASP A 212 -2.11 1.37 22.43
CA ASP A 212 -0.77 1.93 22.24
C ASP A 212 -0.38 2.85 23.40
N LYS A 213 -1.32 3.68 23.87
CA LYS A 213 -1.13 4.57 25.02
C LYS A 213 -0.93 3.80 26.33
N LEU A 214 -1.66 2.70 26.53
CA LEU A 214 -1.46 1.81 27.66
C LEU A 214 -0.11 1.09 27.60
N MET A 215 0.25 0.53 26.44
CA MET A 215 1.55 -0.14 26.26
C MET A 215 2.70 0.84 26.48
N GLU A 216 2.60 2.07 25.98
CA GLU A 216 3.57 3.15 26.23
C GLU A 216 3.68 3.48 27.74
N ALA A 217 2.54 3.64 28.43
CA ALA A 217 2.50 3.95 29.85
C ALA A 217 3.12 2.86 30.75
N TYR A 218 3.00 1.59 30.36
CA TYR A 218 3.43 0.42 31.14
C TYR A 218 4.63 -0.32 30.53
N VAL A 219 5.38 0.29 29.63
CA VAL A 219 6.52 -0.37 28.96
C VAL A 219 7.59 -0.87 29.93
N GLY A 220 7.79 -0.16 31.04
CA GLY A 220 8.70 -0.55 32.13
C GLY A 220 8.10 -1.54 33.15
N ASP A 221 6.80 -1.80 33.07
CA ASP A 221 6.07 -2.69 33.99
C ASP A 221 4.97 -3.46 33.24
N LYS A 222 5.43 -4.34 32.34
CA LYS A 222 4.57 -5.10 31.42
C LYS A 222 3.55 -5.96 32.16
N GLN A 223 3.96 -6.53 33.29
CA GLN A 223 3.12 -7.40 34.12
C GLN A 223 1.93 -6.61 34.68
N LYS A 224 2.17 -5.37 35.16
CA LYS A 224 1.11 -4.51 35.67
C LYS A 224 0.05 -4.16 34.63
N LEU A 225 0.43 -3.97 33.36
CA LEU A 225 -0.57 -3.81 32.28
C LEU A 225 -1.40 -5.08 32.09
N MET A 226 -0.77 -6.25 32.12
CA MET A 226 -1.49 -7.51 31.95
C MET A 226 -2.42 -7.80 33.12
N ASP A 227 -2.04 -7.42 34.34
CA ASP A 227 -2.91 -7.53 35.51
C ASP A 227 -4.08 -6.54 35.44
N LEU A 228 -3.84 -5.31 34.97
CA LEU A 228 -4.91 -4.34 34.67
C LEU A 228 -5.89 -4.87 33.62
N LEU A 229 -5.39 -5.54 32.57
CA LEU A 229 -6.22 -6.12 31.50
C LEU A 229 -6.85 -7.48 31.85
N LYS A 230 -6.44 -8.11 32.95
CA LYS A 230 -7.12 -9.29 33.53
C LYS A 230 -8.38 -8.91 34.30
N GLU A 231 -8.59 -7.63 34.63
CA GLU A 231 -9.83 -7.19 35.27
C GLU A 231 -11.07 -7.57 34.44
N ASN A 232 -12.14 -7.99 35.13
CA ASN A 232 -13.39 -8.39 34.51
C ASN A 232 -14.21 -7.18 34.03
N GLY A 233 -13.81 -6.59 32.90
CA GLY A 233 -14.52 -5.50 32.23
C GLY A 233 -14.58 -5.69 30.71
N GLN A 234 -15.67 -5.23 30.08
CA GLN A 234 -15.81 -5.32 28.61
C GLN A 234 -14.71 -4.55 27.87
N ILE A 235 -14.30 -3.40 28.41
CA ILE A 235 -13.18 -2.61 27.87
C ILE A 235 -11.86 -3.38 28.00
N ALA A 236 -11.57 -3.95 29.17
CA ALA A 236 -10.38 -4.75 29.41
C ALA A 236 -10.27 -5.93 28.43
N LYS A 237 -11.37 -6.67 28.21
CA LYS A 237 -11.42 -7.78 27.23
C LYS A 237 -11.16 -7.31 25.81
N LYS A 238 -11.78 -6.20 25.38
CA LYS A 238 -11.55 -5.61 24.05
C LYS A 238 -10.09 -5.21 23.85
N LEU A 239 -9.47 -4.58 24.85
CA LEU A 239 -8.08 -4.14 24.79
C LEU A 239 -7.10 -5.32 24.86
N LYS A 240 -7.36 -6.31 25.72
CA LYS A 240 -6.53 -7.52 25.84
C LYS A 240 -6.44 -8.28 24.51
N TYR A 241 -7.53 -8.39 23.76
CA TYR A 241 -7.54 -9.08 22.47
C TYR A 241 -6.66 -8.41 21.40
N ILE A 242 -6.36 -7.12 21.53
CA ILE A 242 -5.57 -6.37 20.56
C ILE A 242 -4.13 -6.08 21.03
N VAL A 243 -3.82 -6.36 22.30
CA VAL A 243 -2.44 -6.38 22.79
C VAL A 243 -1.71 -7.56 22.13
N PRO A 244 -0.50 -7.37 21.58
CA PRO A 244 0.25 -8.47 20.98
C PRO A 244 0.52 -9.59 21.98
N ASP A 245 0.31 -10.85 21.59
CA ASP A 245 0.53 -12.04 22.44
C ASP A 245 1.96 -12.10 23.05
N LYS A 246 2.92 -11.46 22.38
CA LYS A 246 4.31 -11.39 22.80
C LYS A 246 4.62 -10.27 23.80
N TRP A 247 3.67 -9.43 24.18
CA TRP A 247 3.89 -8.29 25.07
C TRP A 247 4.65 -8.68 26.34
N GLU A 248 4.26 -9.79 26.97
CA GLU A 248 4.87 -10.34 28.19
C GLU A 248 6.31 -10.86 27.99
N GLN A 249 6.75 -11.08 26.75
CA GLN A 249 8.11 -11.53 26.47
C GLN A 249 9.10 -10.43 26.81
N ILE A 250 10.13 -10.78 27.59
CA ILE A 250 11.20 -9.86 28.01
C ILE A 250 11.82 -9.12 26.80
N ASN A 251 11.99 -9.85 25.69
CA ASN A 251 12.63 -9.33 24.48
C ASN A 251 11.69 -8.54 23.55
N TYR A 252 10.38 -8.53 23.79
CA TYR A 252 9.45 -7.77 22.95
C TYR A 252 9.61 -6.27 23.22
N ARG A 253 9.89 -5.48 22.18
CA ARG A 253 9.90 -4.01 22.26
C ARG A 253 8.85 -3.43 21.31
N PRO A 254 7.91 -2.60 21.79
CA PRO A 254 6.95 -1.93 20.93
C PRO A 254 7.62 -1.09 19.86
N PRO A 255 7.04 -0.99 18.66
CA PRO A 255 7.65 -0.23 17.57
C PRO A 255 7.98 1.22 17.92
N LEU A 256 7.10 1.90 18.66
CA LEU A 256 7.32 3.28 19.12
C LEU A 256 8.45 3.39 20.14
N GLN A 257 8.65 2.38 20.99
CA GLN A 257 9.79 2.34 21.90
C GLN A 257 11.09 2.17 21.13
N VAL A 258 11.15 1.22 20.18
CA VAL A 258 12.35 1.03 19.34
C VAL A 258 12.64 2.30 18.53
N LEU A 259 11.61 3.02 18.10
CA LEU A 259 11.74 4.30 17.40
C LEU A 259 12.42 5.35 18.29
N ALA A 260 11.99 5.45 19.54
CA ALA A 260 12.55 6.36 20.54
C ALA A 260 13.96 5.95 20.98
N ASP A 261 14.21 4.65 21.17
CA ASP A 261 15.52 4.09 21.51
C ASP A 261 16.57 4.46 20.44
N LEU A 262 16.16 4.44 19.17
CA LEU A 262 16.99 4.84 18.03
C LEU A 262 16.96 6.36 17.74
N LYS A 263 16.29 7.15 18.59
CA LYS A 263 16.13 8.61 18.46
C LYS A 263 15.52 9.06 17.12
N LEU A 264 14.80 8.16 16.44
CA LEU A 264 14.13 8.43 15.17
C LEU A 264 12.85 9.25 15.37
N ASP A 265 12.29 9.21 16.58
CA ASP A 265 11.13 9.99 16.98
C ASP A 265 11.41 11.51 17.06
N GLN A 266 12.67 11.90 17.26
CA GLN A 266 13.09 13.30 17.36
C GLN A 266 13.42 13.95 16.01
N LEU A 267 13.59 13.14 14.96
CA LEU A 267 13.94 13.62 13.62
C LEU A 267 12.75 14.25 12.91
N SER A 268 13.02 15.31 12.13
CA SER A 268 12.06 15.80 11.14
C SER A 268 11.78 14.73 10.08
N GLY A 269 10.69 14.88 9.32
CA GLY A 269 10.34 13.86 8.33
C GLY A 269 11.43 13.63 7.26
N LYS A 270 12.13 14.70 6.83
CA LYS A 270 13.22 14.60 5.82
C LYS A 270 14.46 13.92 6.39
N GLU A 271 14.81 14.22 7.62
CA GLU A 271 15.93 13.59 8.34
C GLU A 271 15.62 12.13 8.64
N LEU A 272 14.38 11.82 9.01
CA LEU A 272 13.92 10.46 9.25
C LEU A 272 14.07 9.59 8.02
N LEU A 273 13.61 10.05 6.84
CA LEU A 273 13.73 9.30 5.59
C LEU A 273 15.17 9.02 5.18
N ARG A 274 16.09 9.93 5.49
CA ARG A 274 17.53 9.82 5.19
C ARG A 274 18.34 9.17 6.31
N SER A 275 17.69 8.74 7.38
CA SER A 275 18.39 8.19 8.53
C SER A 275 18.95 6.82 8.20
N SER A 276 20.27 6.65 8.41
CA SER A 276 20.96 5.38 8.18
C SER A 276 20.50 4.24 9.10
N VAL A 277 19.81 4.57 10.21
CA VAL A 277 19.28 3.59 11.17
C VAL A 277 17.78 3.31 11.00
N LEU A 278 17.14 3.93 10.00
CA LEU A 278 15.72 3.67 9.69
C LEU A 278 15.49 2.22 9.28
N ASP A 279 16.40 1.65 8.48
CA ASP A 279 16.32 0.26 8.05
C ASP A 279 16.43 -0.72 9.23
N LEU A 280 17.35 -0.44 10.17
CA LEU A 280 17.48 -1.20 11.41
C LEU A 280 16.18 -1.15 12.24
N TRP A 281 15.50 0.00 12.27
CA TRP A 281 14.22 0.10 12.94
C TRP A 281 13.15 -0.74 12.26
N CYS A 282 12.99 -0.62 10.94
CA CYS A 282 12.01 -1.40 10.16
C CYS A 282 12.22 -2.91 10.35
N THR A 283 13.47 -3.38 10.19
CA THR A 283 13.82 -4.79 10.32
C THR A 283 13.59 -5.31 11.75
N THR A 284 13.92 -4.52 12.77
CA THR A 284 13.64 -4.86 14.18
C THR A 284 12.14 -4.98 14.47
N VAL A 285 11.33 -4.06 13.95
CA VAL A 285 9.87 -4.09 14.11
C VAL A 285 9.25 -5.29 13.40
N GLU A 286 9.69 -5.59 12.18
CA GLU A 286 9.24 -6.77 11.44
C GLU A 286 9.65 -8.08 12.14
N ALA A 287 10.83 -8.13 12.76
CA ALA A 287 11.27 -9.27 13.57
C ALA A 287 10.36 -9.51 14.79
N ASN A 288 9.78 -8.44 15.34
CA ASN A 288 8.74 -8.51 16.38
C ASN A 288 7.38 -8.98 15.85
N LYS A 289 7.23 -9.19 14.53
CA LYS A 289 5.98 -9.46 13.80
C LYS A 289 4.99 -8.30 13.82
N ASP A 290 5.47 -7.09 14.07
CA ASP A 290 4.70 -5.86 13.93
C ASP A 290 4.93 -5.25 12.53
N ASN A 291 4.00 -4.40 12.08
CA ASN A 291 4.12 -3.71 10.81
C ASN A 291 4.64 -2.27 11.03
N PRO A 292 5.90 -1.94 10.63
CA PRO A 292 6.47 -0.62 10.87
C PRO A 292 5.88 0.47 9.97
N TYR A 293 5.44 0.12 8.76
CA TYR A 293 5.18 1.11 7.71
C TYR A 293 3.97 2.03 8.00
N PRO A 294 2.84 1.56 8.58
CA PRO A 294 1.77 2.47 8.99
C PRO A 294 2.19 3.47 10.05
N ILE A 295 3.07 3.05 10.97
CA ILE A 295 3.59 3.90 12.06
C ILE A 295 4.51 4.96 11.46
N LEU A 296 5.42 4.53 10.58
CA LEU A 296 6.34 5.40 9.87
C LEU A 296 5.60 6.41 8.99
N LEU A 297 4.65 5.94 8.17
CA LEU A 297 3.85 6.79 7.30
C LEU A 297 3.08 7.84 8.08
N LYS A 298 2.46 7.45 9.21
CA LYS A 298 1.75 8.39 10.09
C LYS A 298 2.69 9.46 10.64
N LYS A 299 3.89 9.08 11.09
CA LYS A 299 4.89 10.03 11.59
C LYS A 299 5.32 11.01 10.49
N LEU A 300 5.61 10.49 9.29
CA LEU A 300 5.99 11.32 8.14
C LEU A 300 4.88 12.32 7.80
N LEU A 301 3.64 11.85 7.64
CA LEU A 301 2.48 12.70 7.32
C LEU A 301 2.10 13.69 8.42
N THR A 302 2.57 13.50 9.66
CA THR A 302 2.41 14.48 10.74
C THR A 302 3.38 15.65 10.59
N THR A 303 4.52 15.44 9.92
CA THR A 303 5.60 16.42 9.78
C THR A 303 5.72 17.03 8.39
N MET A 304 5.17 16.38 7.36
CA MET A 304 5.20 16.85 5.98
C MET A 304 3.89 16.50 5.27
N GLY A 305 3.51 17.31 4.29
CA GLY A 305 2.35 17.03 3.43
C GLY A 305 2.58 15.78 2.57
N GLN A 306 1.50 15.09 2.16
CA GLN A 306 1.61 13.89 1.33
C GLN A 306 2.36 14.14 0.00
N LEU A 307 2.17 15.30 -0.63
CA LEU A 307 2.88 15.66 -1.86
C LEU A 307 4.39 15.83 -1.60
N GLU A 308 4.76 16.55 -0.54
CA GLU A 308 6.16 16.74 -0.13
C GLU A 308 6.83 15.40 0.21
N LEU A 309 6.10 14.49 0.87
CA LEU A 309 6.58 13.15 1.15
C LEU A 309 6.91 12.37 -0.14
N LEU A 310 6.05 12.44 -1.15
CA LEU A 310 6.31 11.75 -2.42
C LEU A 310 7.49 12.36 -3.17
N GLU A 311 7.64 13.69 -3.15
CA GLU A 311 8.80 14.38 -3.71
C GLU A 311 10.10 13.94 -3.02
N GLU A 312 10.07 13.83 -1.70
CA GLU A 312 11.21 13.39 -0.90
C GLU A 312 11.56 11.92 -1.12
N LEU A 313 10.56 11.03 -1.16
CA LEU A 313 10.78 9.61 -1.49
C LEU A 313 11.47 9.46 -2.85
N VAL A 314 11.00 10.20 -3.86
CA VAL A 314 11.64 10.21 -5.19
C VAL A 314 13.07 10.73 -5.14
N ALA A 315 13.32 11.81 -4.38
CA ALA A 315 14.65 12.38 -4.25
C ALA A 315 15.64 11.38 -3.62
N VAL A 316 15.24 10.71 -2.54
CA VAL A 316 16.08 9.70 -1.87
C VAL A 316 16.32 8.50 -2.78
N LEU A 317 15.28 7.97 -3.42
CA LEU A 317 15.40 6.84 -4.36
C LEU A 317 16.29 7.12 -5.57
N ASN A 318 16.37 8.38 -6.02
CA ASN A 318 17.26 8.77 -7.11
C ASN A 318 18.71 9.02 -6.67
N GLN A 319 18.95 9.22 -5.37
CA GLN A 319 20.28 9.45 -4.80
C GLN A 319 20.95 8.16 -4.31
N GLU A 320 20.18 7.16 -3.89
CA GLU A 320 20.72 5.97 -3.23
C GLU A 320 21.02 4.80 -4.17
N GLN A 321 22.14 4.11 -3.89
CA GLN A 321 22.56 2.87 -4.56
C GLN A 321 22.17 1.60 -3.76
N SER A 322 21.54 1.74 -2.58
CA SER A 322 21.27 0.63 -1.65
C SER A 322 19.96 -0.10 -1.97
N PHE A 323 20.04 -1.41 -2.20
CA PHE A 323 18.90 -2.27 -2.53
C PHE A 323 17.88 -2.42 -1.38
N VAL A 324 18.31 -2.36 -0.11
CA VAL A 324 17.44 -2.66 1.05
C VAL A 324 16.49 -1.51 1.37
N LEU A 325 16.98 -0.27 1.34
CA LEU A 325 16.16 0.95 1.53
C LEU A 325 15.08 1.09 0.45
N SER A 326 15.35 0.61 -0.78
CA SER A 326 14.37 0.56 -1.88
C SER A 326 13.09 -0.20 -1.48
N SER A 327 13.21 -1.30 -0.72
CA SER A 327 12.05 -2.10 -0.31
C SER A 327 11.17 -1.39 0.73
N THR A 328 11.78 -0.60 1.62
CA THR A 328 11.09 0.20 2.63
C THR A 328 10.28 1.32 1.98
N TYR A 329 10.87 2.02 1.01
CA TYR A 329 10.19 3.09 0.28
C TYR A 329 9.05 2.55 -0.59
N GLU A 330 9.22 1.39 -1.24
CA GLU A 330 8.14 0.74 -1.98
C GLU A 330 6.95 0.39 -1.09
N LYS A 331 7.19 -0.11 0.14
CA LYS A 331 6.11 -0.39 1.09
C LYS A 331 5.39 0.88 1.55
N LEU A 332 6.11 1.99 1.73
CA LEU A 332 5.49 3.30 2.04
C LEU A 332 4.67 3.83 0.86
N GLU A 333 5.19 3.79 -0.36
CA GLU A 333 4.46 4.16 -1.58
C GLU A 333 3.18 3.33 -1.71
N ASN A 334 3.26 2.01 -1.53
CA ASN A 334 2.10 1.12 -1.61
C ASN A 334 1.03 1.44 -0.57
N LEU A 335 1.41 1.83 0.66
CA LEU A 335 0.43 2.28 1.66
C LEU A 335 -0.25 3.60 1.26
N ILE A 336 0.50 4.52 0.64
CA ILE A 336 -0.08 5.74 0.08
C ILE A 336 -1.07 5.38 -1.04
N PHE A 337 -0.70 4.50 -1.96
CA PHE A 337 -1.57 4.06 -3.05
C PHE A 337 -2.80 3.31 -2.54
N GLU A 338 -2.65 2.45 -1.53
CA GLU A 338 -3.75 1.78 -0.86
C GLU A 338 -4.74 2.78 -0.28
N SER A 339 -4.24 3.84 0.37
CA SER A 339 -5.09 4.90 0.91
C SER A 339 -5.90 5.61 -0.17
N TRP A 340 -5.34 5.78 -1.37
CA TRP A 340 -6.06 6.32 -2.53
C TRP A 340 -7.09 5.31 -3.05
N VAL A 341 -6.77 4.03 -3.15
CA VAL A 341 -7.69 3.01 -3.69
C VAL A 341 -8.91 2.78 -2.77
N ILE A 342 -8.73 2.80 -1.45
CA ILE A 342 -9.78 2.51 -0.45
C ILE A 342 -10.62 3.76 -0.10
N ALA A 343 -10.18 4.95 -0.48
CA ALA A 343 -10.94 6.18 -0.24
C ALA A 343 -12.37 6.07 -0.80
N LYS A 344 -13.37 6.53 -0.03
CA LYS A 344 -14.80 6.42 -0.39
C LYS A 344 -15.15 6.98 -1.78
N GLN A 345 -14.42 7.98 -2.24
CA GLN A 345 -14.61 8.60 -3.56
C GLN A 345 -13.62 8.10 -4.61
N LYS A 346 -12.66 7.23 -4.24
CA LYS A 346 -11.54 6.69 -5.04
C LYS A 346 -11.07 7.67 -6.13
N PRO A 347 -10.05 8.51 -5.86
CA PRO A 347 -9.60 9.52 -6.81
C PRO A 347 -9.29 8.89 -8.18
N SER A 348 -9.74 9.56 -9.23
CA SER A 348 -9.52 9.11 -10.60
C SER A 348 -8.04 9.22 -10.98
N ALA A 349 -7.63 8.51 -12.04
CA ALA A 349 -6.28 8.66 -12.59
C ALA A 349 -5.99 10.12 -13.01
N ALA A 350 -7.00 10.89 -13.42
CA ALA A 350 -6.84 12.30 -13.74
C ALA A 350 -6.61 13.13 -12.46
N SER A 351 -7.39 12.89 -11.41
CA SER A 351 -7.25 13.57 -10.12
C SER A 351 -5.89 13.31 -9.46
N ILE A 352 -5.37 12.08 -9.54
CA ILE A 352 -4.01 11.79 -9.06
C ILE A 352 -2.95 12.48 -9.94
N LYS A 353 -3.17 12.56 -11.26
CA LYS A 353 -2.27 13.26 -12.17
C LYS A 353 -2.20 14.77 -11.87
N GLU A 354 -3.35 15.38 -11.56
CA GLU A 354 -3.48 16.76 -11.11
C GLU A 354 -2.79 16.97 -9.75
N PHE A 355 -3.06 16.10 -8.77
CA PHE A 355 -2.42 16.13 -7.45
C PHE A 355 -0.89 16.08 -7.55
N LEU A 356 -0.35 15.25 -8.45
CA LEU A 356 1.09 15.13 -8.71
C LEU A 356 1.64 16.24 -9.63
N ARG A 357 0.81 17.21 -10.03
CA ARG A 357 1.17 18.35 -10.91
C ARG A 357 1.71 17.90 -12.28
N LEU A 358 1.14 16.83 -12.83
CA LEU A 358 1.55 16.23 -14.12
C LEU A 358 0.56 16.49 -15.26
N GLU A 359 -0.58 17.12 -15.00
CA GLU A 359 -1.68 17.24 -15.96
C GLU A 359 -1.31 17.99 -17.25
N TYR A 360 -0.56 19.09 -17.13
CA TYR A 360 -0.12 19.93 -18.24
C TYR A 360 1.30 19.62 -18.73
N VAL A 361 1.92 18.56 -18.22
CA VAL A 361 3.29 18.20 -18.60
C VAL A 361 3.27 17.58 -20.01
N PRO A 362 4.00 18.17 -20.98
CA PRO A 362 4.05 17.61 -22.33
C PRO A 362 4.80 16.28 -22.34
N ALA A 363 4.48 15.41 -23.31
CA ALA A 363 5.00 14.04 -23.35
C ALA A 363 6.54 13.95 -23.30
N GLY A 364 7.25 14.87 -23.98
CA GLY A 364 8.71 14.91 -23.96
C GLY A 364 9.36 15.34 -22.64
N ALA A 365 8.59 15.96 -21.75
CA ALA A 365 9.04 16.34 -20.42
C ALA A 365 8.56 15.37 -19.33
N PHE A 366 7.60 14.49 -19.63
CA PHE A 366 6.93 13.64 -18.65
C PHE A 366 7.91 12.80 -17.84
N PHE A 367 8.80 12.04 -18.49
CA PHE A 367 9.80 11.22 -17.78
C PHE A 367 10.82 12.03 -16.99
N LYS A 368 11.00 13.32 -17.30
CA LYS A 368 11.91 14.20 -16.55
C LYS A 368 11.29 14.73 -15.26
N MET A 369 9.97 14.60 -15.10
CA MET A 369 9.31 15.02 -13.87
C MET A 369 9.51 13.96 -12.78
N PRO A 370 10.04 14.31 -11.60
CA PRO A 370 10.30 13.36 -10.52
C PRO A 370 9.06 12.52 -10.16
N LEU A 371 7.89 13.16 -10.04
CA LEU A 371 6.64 12.51 -9.66
C LEU A 371 6.00 11.65 -10.76
N SER A 372 6.55 11.66 -11.98
CA SER A 372 6.07 10.78 -13.06
C SER A 372 6.22 9.31 -12.71
N GLN A 373 7.29 8.93 -12.00
CA GLN A 373 7.49 7.56 -11.55
C GLN A 373 6.41 7.14 -10.53
N ILE A 374 6.05 8.04 -9.61
CA ILE A 374 4.98 7.80 -8.62
C ILE A 374 3.65 7.59 -9.34
N TYR A 375 3.35 8.39 -10.34
CA TYR A 375 2.12 8.24 -11.12
C TYR A 375 2.05 6.90 -11.85
N LEU A 376 3.15 6.49 -12.49
CA LEU A 376 3.21 5.20 -13.18
C LEU A 376 3.13 4.02 -12.21
N SER A 377 3.82 4.09 -11.07
CA SER A 377 3.72 3.09 -10.00
C SER A 377 2.29 2.99 -9.47
N TYR A 378 1.60 4.12 -9.26
CA TYR A 378 0.21 4.13 -8.85
C TYR A 378 -0.71 3.48 -9.90
N ILE A 379 -0.58 3.85 -11.18
CA ILE A 379 -1.36 3.24 -12.27
C ILE A 379 -1.20 1.73 -12.24
N LYS A 380 0.04 1.24 -12.08
CA LYS A 380 0.34 -0.19 -11.98
C LYS A 380 -0.29 -0.82 -10.73
N TYR A 381 -0.12 -0.20 -9.56
CA TYR A 381 -0.69 -0.67 -8.30
C TYR A 381 -2.22 -0.77 -8.38
N ALA A 382 -2.87 0.25 -8.93
CA ALA A 382 -4.31 0.33 -9.12
C ALA A 382 -4.83 -0.51 -10.31
N GLN A 383 -3.94 -1.25 -10.99
CA GLN A 383 -4.24 -2.10 -12.16
C GLN A 383 -4.97 -1.34 -13.28
N LEU A 384 -4.61 -0.08 -13.48
CA LEU A 384 -5.15 0.77 -14.54
C LEU A 384 -4.38 0.57 -15.84
N ASN A 385 -5.03 0.85 -16.97
CA ASN A 385 -4.41 0.67 -18.29
C ASN A 385 -3.34 1.75 -18.56
N MET A 386 -2.10 1.47 -18.17
CA MET A 386 -0.94 2.36 -18.33
C MET A 386 -0.69 2.74 -19.79
N HIS A 387 -0.91 1.81 -20.72
CA HIS A 387 -0.73 2.10 -22.13
C HIS A 387 -1.68 3.19 -22.62
N PHE A 388 -2.97 3.08 -22.28
CA PHE A 388 -3.97 4.08 -22.68
C PHE A 388 -3.75 5.42 -21.97
N LEU A 389 -3.45 5.41 -20.67
CA LEU A 389 -3.33 6.63 -19.87
C LEU A 389 -2.04 7.42 -20.15
N VAL A 390 -0.93 6.74 -20.46
CA VAL A 390 0.38 7.38 -20.57
C VAL A 390 1.17 6.90 -21.79
N LEU A 391 1.45 5.59 -21.90
CA LEU A 391 2.49 5.12 -22.82
C LEU A 391 2.14 5.35 -24.30
N HIS A 392 0.86 5.32 -24.70
CA HIS A 392 0.46 5.61 -26.08
C HIS A 392 0.94 6.98 -26.54
N SER A 393 0.75 8.01 -25.71
CA SER A 393 1.21 9.37 -26.00
C SER A 393 2.75 9.47 -26.03
N MET A 394 3.44 8.71 -25.16
CA MET A 394 4.90 8.66 -25.12
C MET A 394 5.47 7.96 -26.36
N ILE A 395 4.89 6.85 -26.78
CA ILE A 395 5.27 6.12 -28.00
C ILE A 395 5.17 7.04 -29.22
N LYS A 396 4.08 7.83 -29.31
CA LYS A 396 3.91 8.82 -30.38
C LYS A 396 4.98 9.92 -30.32
N HIS A 397 5.28 10.45 -29.13
CA HIS A 397 6.28 11.51 -28.97
C HIS A 397 7.70 11.04 -29.31
N TYR A 398 8.11 9.89 -28.77
CA TYR A 398 9.45 9.35 -28.97
C TYR A 398 9.61 8.60 -30.30
N ASN A 399 8.56 8.49 -31.11
CA ASN A 399 8.53 7.75 -32.38
C ASN A 399 8.90 6.26 -32.20
N GLY A 400 8.30 5.59 -31.21
CA GLY A 400 8.43 4.15 -31.01
C GLY A 400 8.76 3.75 -29.58
N VAL A 401 8.43 2.49 -29.25
CA VAL A 401 8.62 1.91 -27.92
C VAL A 401 10.10 1.84 -27.54
N ARG A 402 10.97 1.50 -28.50
CA ARG A 402 12.42 1.40 -28.26
C ARG A 402 13.03 2.73 -27.81
N ARG A 403 12.70 3.81 -28.51
CA ARG A 403 13.20 5.15 -28.18
C ARG A 403 12.63 5.60 -26.82
N MET A 404 11.34 5.36 -26.57
CA MET A 404 10.71 5.63 -25.28
C MET A 404 11.42 4.91 -24.12
N ILE A 405 11.66 3.59 -24.22
CA ILE A 405 12.35 2.81 -23.17
C ILE A 405 13.79 3.30 -22.98
N LYS A 406 14.48 3.67 -24.06
CA LYS A 406 15.84 4.22 -23.99
C LYS A 406 15.86 5.55 -23.23
N GLU A 407 14.91 6.45 -23.50
CA GLU A 407 14.81 7.71 -22.75
C GLU A 407 14.45 7.49 -21.29
N ALA A 408 13.57 6.54 -20.97
CA ALA A 408 13.28 6.17 -19.58
C ALA A 408 14.52 5.66 -18.83
N HIS A 409 15.36 4.82 -19.48
CA HIS A 409 16.62 4.35 -18.89
C HIS A 409 17.62 5.46 -18.58
N LYS A 410 17.64 6.55 -19.38
CA LYS A 410 18.52 7.69 -19.11
C LYS A 410 18.14 8.43 -17.84
N ILE A 411 16.88 8.34 -17.40
CA ILE A 411 16.42 8.97 -16.16
C ILE A 411 16.83 8.11 -14.97
N ASN A 412 16.30 6.89 -14.87
CA ASN A 412 16.74 5.89 -13.89
C ASN A 412 16.21 4.49 -14.26
N ALA A 413 16.80 3.45 -13.65
CA ALA A 413 16.45 2.05 -13.93
C ALA A 413 15.03 1.67 -13.47
N ARG A 414 14.54 2.28 -12.38
CA ARG A 414 13.20 2.00 -11.82
C ARG A 414 12.10 2.44 -12.77
N LEU A 415 12.18 3.68 -13.29
CA LEU A 415 11.26 4.23 -14.27
C LEU A 415 11.23 3.37 -15.53
N ALA A 416 12.41 2.99 -16.04
CA ALA A 416 12.50 2.10 -17.18
C ALA A 416 11.82 0.75 -16.94
N SER A 417 12.02 0.15 -15.76
CA SER A 417 11.37 -1.10 -15.36
C SER A 417 9.84 -0.96 -15.32
N ILE A 418 9.31 0.14 -14.78
CA ILE A 418 7.87 0.41 -14.76
C ILE A 418 7.31 0.55 -16.19
N VAL A 419 8.00 1.29 -17.06
CA VAL A 419 7.60 1.48 -18.46
C VAL A 419 7.64 0.16 -19.23
N ILE A 420 8.70 -0.65 -19.05
CA ILE A 420 8.80 -1.99 -19.66
C ILE A 420 7.64 -2.87 -19.19
N SER A 421 7.39 -2.92 -17.88
CA SER A 421 6.29 -3.68 -17.32
C SER A 421 4.94 -3.26 -17.91
N GLY A 422 4.67 -1.96 -18.03
CA GLY A 422 3.43 -1.48 -18.63
C GLY A 422 3.29 -1.83 -20.11
N MET A 423 4.40 -1.95 -20.85
CA MET A 423 4.41 -2.46 -22.22
C MET A 423 4.19 -3.98 -22.27
N GLU A 424 4.77 -4.74 -21.33
CA GLU A 424 4.52 -6.18 -21.21
C GLU A 424 3.04 -6.47 -20.96
N ASP A 425 2.40 -5.77 -20.02
CA ASP A 425 0.96 -5.92 -19.74
C ASP A 425 0.10 -5.61 -20.98
N PHE A 426 0.50 -4.60 -21.75
CA PHE A 426 -0.15 -4.27 -23.01
C PHE A 426 0.05 -5.34 -24.10
N TRP A 427 1.24 -5.92 -24.19
CA TRP A 427 1.52 -6.98 -25.16
C TRP A 427 0.90 -8.31 -24.80
N GLU A 428 0.79 -8.62 -23.51
CA GLU A 428 0.08 -9.81 -23.02
C GLU A 428 -1.38 -9.78 -23.49
N THR A 429 -2.03 -8.61 -23.44
CA THR A 429 -3.43 -8.44 -23.87
C THR A 429 -3.62 -8.28 -25.38
N ARG A 430 -2.65 -7.72 -26.11
CA ARG A 430 -2.77 -7.44 -27.56
C ARG A 430 -2.08 -8.46 -28.46
N GLY A 431 -1.20 -9.30 -27.91
CA GLY A 431 -0.53 -10.38 -28.62
C GLY A 431 0.94 -10.12 -28.92
N ILE A 432 1.71 -11.21 -28.90
CA ILE A 432 3.17 -11.22 -29.02
C ILE A 432 3.69 -10.72 -30.39
N LEU A 433 2.89 -10.81 -31.45
CA LEU A 433 3.25 -10.27 -32.77
C LEU A 433 3.34 -8.75 -32.75
N LEU A 434 2.52 -8.07 -31.96
CA LEU A 434 2.63 -6.62 -31.76
C LEU A 434 3.90 -6.28 -30.99
N ALA A 435 4.29 -7.09 -29.99
CA ALA A 435 5.57 -6.94 -29.31
C ALA A 435 6.76 -7.05 -30.28
N PHE A 436 6.71 -8.00 -31.21
CA PHE A 436 7.76 -8.18 -32.23
C PHE A 436 7.97 -6.89 -33.04
N ASN A 437 6.87 -6.29 -33.50
CA ASN A 437 6.91 -5.04 -34.28
C ASN A 437 7.34 -3.84 -33.43
N ASN A 438 6.81 -3.71 -32.20
CA ASN A 438 7.15 -2.62 -31.29
C ASN A 438 8.62 -2.62 -30.87
N LEU A 439 9.26 -3.80 -30.80
CA LEU A 439 10.68 -3.96 -30.54
C LEU A 439 11.57 -3.70 -31.76
N GLU A 440 10.95 -3.36 -32.90
CA GLU A 440 11.61 -3.09 -34.19
C GLU A 440 12.54 -4.25 -34.59
N LEU A 441 12.04 -5.49 -34.48
CA LEU A 441 12.80 -6.69 -34.82
C LEU A 441 12.76 -6.97 -36.34
N SER A 442 13.94 -7.16 -36.92
CA SER A 442 14.14 -7.65 -38.28
C SER A 442 14.72 -9.07 -38.28
N VAL A 443 14.77 -9.69 -39.46
CA VAL A 443 15.38 -11.02 -39.67
C VAL A 443 16.85 -11.06 -39.27
N ASN A 444 17.54 -9.93 -39.43
CA ASN A 444 18.96 -9.83 -39.11
C ASN A 444 19.19 -9.60 -37.61
N ASP A 445 18.13 -9.37 -36.82
CA ASP A 445 18.20 -9.09 -35.39
C ASP A 445 18.03 -10.34 -34.51
N LEU A 446 18.06 -11.55 -35.07
CA LEU A 446 17.85 -12.80 -34.32
C LEU A 446 18.99 -13.14 -33.35
N GLU A 447 20.17 -12.55 -33.57
CA GLU A 447 21.30 -12.60 -32.63
C GLU A 447 21.20 -11.50 -31.54
N SER A 448 20.26 -10.56 -31.68
CA SER A 448 20.18 -9.43 -30.76
C SER A 448 19.58 -9.84 -29.42
N PRO A 449 20.04 -9.22 -28.31
CA PRO A 449 19.40 -9.39 -27.00
C PRO A 449 17.89 -9.09 -27.00
N ARG A 450 17.43 -8.25 -27.95
CA ARG A 450 16.02 -7.90 -28.13
C ARG A 450 15.20 -9.08 -28.65
N PHE A 451 15.76 -9.88 -29.56
CA PHE A 451 15.08 -11.08 -30.01
C PHE A 451 14.99 -12.11 -28.89
N SER A 452 16.07 -12.34 -28.13
CA SER A 452 16.02 -13.23 -26.96
C SER A 452 14.98 -12.77 -25.93
N TYR A 453 14.88 -11.46 -25.70
CA TYR A 453 13.82 -10.90 -24.84
C TYR A 453 12.43 -11.15 -25.41
N TRP A 454 12.20 -10.95 -26.71
CA TRP A 454 10.92 -11.25 -27.34
C TRP A 454 10.56 -12.75 -27.27
N VAL A 455 11.52 -13.65 -27.48
CA VAL A 455 11.31 -15.11 -27.33
C VAL A 455 10.92 -15.44 -25.88
N LYS A 456 11.55 -14.79 -24.89
CA LYS A 456 11.18 -14.93 -23.48
C LYS A 456 9.75 -14.44 -23.23
N LEU A 457 9.31 -13.35 -23.87
CA LEU A 457 7.92 -12.89 -23.80
C LEU A 457 6.96 -13.90 -24.47
N ALA A 458 7.32 -14.46 -25.62
CA ALA A 458 6.51 -15.48 -26.28
C ALA A 458 6.30 -16.70 -25.39
N TYR A 459 7.36 -17.15 -24.71
CA TYR A 459 7.28 -18.23 -23.72
C TYR A 459 6.42 -17.85 -22.50
N LYS A 460 6.51 -16.59 -22.02
CA LYS A 460 5.74 -16.11 -20.88
C LYS A 460 4.24 -15.99 -21.18
N PHE A 461 3.88 -15.54 -22.38
CA PHE A 461 2.50 -15.19 -22.72
C PHE A 461 1.70 -16.32 -23.39
N LEU A 462 2.39 -17.30 -24.00
CA LEU A 462 1.75 -18.35 -24.79
C LEU A 462 2.08 -19.74 -24.25
N LYS A 463 1.26 -20.72 -24.59
CA LYS A 463 1.62 -22.13 -24.38
C LYS A 463 2.83 -22.48 -25.25
N PHE A 464 3.61 -23.47 -24.81
CA PHE A 464 4.88 -23.80 -25.46
C PHE A 464 4.75 -24.07 -26.97
N ASP A 465 3.75 -24.86 -27.39
CA ASP A 465 3.55 -25.18 -28.82
C ASP A 465 3.06 -23.99 -29.66
N GLU A 466 2.30 -23.08 -29.05
CA GLU A 466 1.87 -21.82 -29.66
C GLU A 466 3.05 -20.87 -29.80
N ALA A 467 3.88 -20.74 -28.77
CA ALA A 467 5.11 -19.96 -28.79
C ALA A 467 6.04 -20.46 -29.90
N GLN A 468 6.22 -21.77 -30.05
CA GLN A 468 6.97 -22.35 -31.17
C GLN A 468 6.38 -21.91 -32.52
N GLY A 469 5.06 -22.04 -32.68
CA GLY A 469 4.37 -21.70 -33.92
C GLY A 469 4.55 -20.23 -34.30
N VAL A 470 4.47 -19.31 -33.33
CA VAL A 470 4.65 -17.88 -33.57
C VAL A 470 6.10 -17.51 -33.90
N VAL A 471 7.07 -18.09 -33.20
CA VAL A 471 8.50 -17.90 -33.52
C VAL A 471 8.76 -18.38 -34.95
N LEU A 472 8.28 -19.57 -35.29
CA LEU A 472 8.41 -20.15 -36.62
C LEU A 472 7.73 -19.31 -37.69
N TYR A 473 6.54 -18.78 -37.43
CA TYR A 473 5.83 -17.87 -38.32
C TYR A 473 6.63 -16.58 -38.58
N CYS A 474 7.22 -15.98 -37.54
CA CYS A 474 8.01 -14.76 -37.69
C CYS A 474 9.29 -15.01 -38.50
N LEU A 475 9.91 -16.19 -38.33
CA LEU A 475 11.04 -16.64 -39.14
C LEU A 475 10.62 -16.90 -40.59
N GLY A 476 9.44 -17.49 -40.84
CA GLY A 476 8.95 -17.83 -42.17
C GLY A 476 8.46 -16.65 -43.00
N LYS A 477 7.80 -15.66 -42.38
CA LYS A 477 7.20 -14.50 -43.10
C LYS A 477 8.24 -13.55 -43.69
N LYS A 478 9.45 -13.51 -43.12
CA LYS A 478 10.49 -12.56 -43.54
C LYS A 478 11.74 -13.22 -44.17
N ASN A 479 11.86 -14.55 -44.14
CA ASN A 479 12.92 -15.29 -44.85
C ASN A 479 12.37 -15.85 -46.17
N ALA A 480 12.77 -15.25 -47.29
CA ALA A 480 12.45 -15.79 -48.62
C ALA A 480 13.22 -17.10 -48.91
N GLU A 481 14.34 -17.35 -48.22
CA GLU A 481 15.21 -18.51 -48.47
C GLU A 481 15.28 -19.44 -47.24
N GLN A 482 15.03 -20.73 -47.46
CA GLN A 482 15.02 -21.76 -46.42
C GLN A 482 16.38 -21.90 -45.70
N VAL A 483 17.48 -21.67 -46.42
CA VAL A 483 18.85 -21.71 -45.87
C VAL A 483 19.03 -20.69 -44.75
N GLN A 484 18.44 -19.50 -44.89
CA GLN A 484 18.64 -18.40 -43.94
C GLN A 484 17.97 -18.72 -42.60
N ALA A 485 16.78 -19.32 -42.58
CA ALA A 485 16.06 -19.60 -41.33
C ALA A 485 16.78 -20.63 -40.44
N ALA A 486 17.31 -21.71 -41.02
CA ALA A 486 18.08 -22.72 -40.28
C ALA A 486 19.40 -22.14 -39.74
N ALA A 487 20.12 -21.35 -40.54
CA ALA A 487 21.34 -20.68 -40.10
C ALA A 487 21.09 -19.70 -38.95
N LEU A 488 20.00 -18.94 -39.04
CA LEU A 488 19.63 -17.98 -38.01
C LEU A 488 19.21 -18.68 -36.71
N LEU A 489 18.46 -19.78 -36.78
CA LEU A 489 18.11 -20.59 -35.60
C LEU A 489 19.35 -21.20 -34.94
N ARG A 490 20.27 -21.77 -35.73
CA ARG A 490 21.55 -22.30 -35.25
C ARG A 490 22.29 -21.26 -34.40
N LYS A 491 22.50 -20.08 -34.95
CA LYS A 491 23.20 -18.99 -34.25
C LYS A 491 22.45 -18.47 -33.04
N ALA A 492 21.12 -18.33 -33.12
CA ALA A 492 20.31 -17.86 -31.99
C ALA A 492 20.35 -18.85 -30.81
N ILE A 493 20.41 -20.16 -31.07
CA ILE A 493 20.61 -21.20 -30.06
C ILE A 493 22.03 -21.13 -29.46
N GLU A 494 23.05 -20.94 -30.30
CA GLU A 494 24.44 -20.78 -29.83
C GLU A 494 24.63 -19.55 -28.93
N ASN A 495 23.96 -18.45 -29.25
CA ASN A 495 24.06 -17.17 -28.55
C ASN A 495 23.02 -16.97 -27.44
N SER A 496 22.15 -17.97 -27.18
CA SER A 496 21.07 -17.82 -26.21
C SER A 496 21.61 -17.60 -24.80
N SER A 497 21.21 -16.51 -24.15
CA SER A 497 21.69 -16.15 -22.80
C SER A 497 20.93 -16.82 -21.65
N THR A 498 19.81 -17.49 -21.93
CA THR A 498 19.00 -18.17 -20.91
C THR A 498 18.53 -19.53 -21.38
N LYS A 499 18.42 -20.48 -20.43
CA LYS A 499 17.95 -21.84 -20.69
C LYS A 499 16.57 -21.87 -21.34
N ILE A 500 15.63 -21.05 -20.85
CA ILE A 500 14.25 -20.98 -21.39
C ILE A 500 14.24 -20.61 -22.88
N VAL A 501 15.06 -19.61 -23.27
CA VAL A 501 15.18 -19.20 -24.68
C VAL A 501 15.84 -20.32 -25.49
N ASN A 502 16.87 -20.96 -24.96
CA ASN A 502 17.54 -22.08 -25.63
C ASN A 502 16.57 -23.25 -25.88
N ASP A 503 15.82 -23.67 -24.86
CA ASP A 503 14.88 -24.79 -24.92
C ASP A 503 13.79 -24.52 -25.96
N LEU A 504 13.21 -23.31 -25.96
CA LEU A 504 12.20 -22.92 -26.95
C LEU A 504 12.77 -22.87 -28.37
N LEU A 505 13.92 -22.24 -28.59
CA LEU A 505 14.54 -22.15 -29.92
C LEU A 505 14.98 -23.53 -30.44
N SER A 506 15.51 -24.38 -29.57
CA SER A 506 15.84 -25.78 -29.87
C SER A 506 14.61 -26.55 -30.34
N SER A 507 13.48 -26.40 -29.64
CA SER A 507 12.22 -27.02 -30.03
C SER A 507 11.66 -26.46 -31.35
N VAL A 508 11.77 -25.14 -31.57
CA VAL A 508 11.43 -24.50 -32.86
C VAL A 508 12.28 -25.07 -34.00
N LEU A 509 13.57 -25.29 -33.78
CA LEU A 509 14.45 -25.89 -34.78
C LEU A 509 14.04 -27.32 -35.13
N LEU A 510 13.74 -28.16 -34.13
CA LEU A 510 13.24 -29.52 -34.37
C LEU A 510 11.97 -29.51 -35.22
N LYS A 511 11.03 -28.63 -34.89
CA LYS A 511 9.77 -28.46 -35.64
C LYS A 511 10.02 -27.98 -37.07
N TYR A 512 10.95 -27.04 -37.26
CA TYR A 512 11.34 -26.54 -38.57
C TYR A 512 11.95 -27.63 -39.45
N ILE A 513 12.92 -28.39 -38.92
CA ILE A 513 13.57 -29.49 -39.65
C ILE A 513 12.52 -30.54 -40.05
N LYS A 514 11.65 -30.95 -39.11
CA LYS A 514 10.60 -31.93 -39.37
C LYS A 514 9.63 -31.49 -40.49
N GLN A 515 9.35 -30.19 -40.59
CA GLN A 515 8.50 -29.63 -41.66
C GLN A 515 9.24 -29.45 -42.98
N LYS A 516 10.58 -29.36 -42.96
CA LYS A 516 11.41 -29.04 -44.13
C LYS A 516 12.69 -29.89 -44.14
N LEU A 517 12.54 -31.20 -44.36
CA LEU A 517 13.68 -32.09 -44.62
C LEU A 517 14.22 -31.81 -46.01
N SER A 518 15.18 -30.88 -46.13
CA SER A 518 15.77 -30.49 -47.40
C SER A 518 17.26 -30.18 -47.28
N VAL A 519 17.95 -30.24 -48.42
CA VAL A 519 19.37 -29.86 -48.55
C VAL A 519 19.63 -28.44 -48.04
N HIS A 520 18.66 -27.54 -48.19
CA HIS A 520 18.78 -26.16 -47.73
C HIS A 520 18.85 -26.05 -46.21
N VAL A 521 18.13 -26.91 -45.49
CA VAL A 521 18.20 -26.95 -44.03
C VAL A 521 19.54 -27.51 -43.56
N LEU A 522 20.08 -28.53 -44.22
CA LEU A 522 21.44 -29.02 -43.94
C LEU A 522 22.50 -27.93 -44.14
N LYS A 523 22.46 -27.22 -45.27
CA LYS A 523 23.35 -26.08 -45.55
C LYS A 523 23.19 -24.95 -44.53
N GLY A 524 21.95 -24.65 -44.13
CA GLY A 524 21.68 -23.62 -43.12
C GLY A 524 22.21 -24.02 -41.74
N LEU A 525 22.11 -25.30 -41.39
CA LEU A 525 22.74 -25.87 -40.21
C LEU A 525 24.26 -26.03 -40.36
N ALA A 526 24.87 -25.62 -41.46
CA ALA A 526 26.29 -25.79 -41.78
C ALA A 526 26.79 -27.24 -41.66
N LEU A 527 25.89 -28.21 -41.81
CA LEU A 527 26.24 -29.63 -41.75
C LEU A 527 27.02 -30.04 -42.99
N ASP A 528 26.78 -29.41 -44.15
CA ASP A 528 27.57 -29.55 -45.39
C ASP A 528 29.05 -29.22 -45.23
N LYS A 529 29.41 -28.44 -44.21
CA LYS A 529 30.79 -28.00 -43.92
C LYS A 529 31.43 -28.78 -42.77
N ALA A 530 30.69 -29.70 -42.15
CA ALA A 530 31.19 -30.45 -41.01
C ALA A 530 32.22 -31.53 -41.42
N ASN A 531 32.24 -31.94 -42.70
CA ASN A 531 33.13 -32.97 -43.26
C ASN A 531 33.21 -34.20 -42.33
N ASP A 532 34.41 -34.60 -41.91
CA ASP A 532 34.67 -35.74 -41.02
C ASP A 532 34.02 -35.62 -39.63
N GLN A 533 33.57 -34.42 -39.26
CA GLN A 533 32.92 -34.13 -37.98
C GLN A 533 31.39 -34.13 -38.06
N LEU A 534 30.80 -34.53 -39.19
CA LEU A 534 29.34 -34.50 -39.41
C LEU A 534 28.54 -35.11 -38.26
N PHE A 535 28.88 -36.34 -37.85
CA PHE A 535 28.18 -37.07 -36.79
C PHE A 535 28.52 -36.57 -35.36
N GLN A 536 29.52 -35.70 -35.23
CA GLN A 536 29.94 -35.08 -33.97
C GLN A 536 29.35 -33.67 -33.78
N ASP A 537 28.86 -33.02 -34.85
CA ASP A 537 28.21 -31.72 -34.75
C ASP A 537 26.92 -31.83 -33.92
N LYS A 538 26.77 -30.99 -32.90
CA LYS A 538 25.60 -30.99 -32.03
C LYS A 538 24.28 -30.74 -32.78
N PHE A 539 24.31 -30.03 -33.91
CA PHE A 539 23.14 -29.78 -34.75
C PHE A 539 22.76 -30.98 -35.62
N PHE A 540 23.68 -31.92 -35.84
CA PHE A 540 23.35 -33.20 -36.46
C PHE A 540 22.34 -33.98 -35.60
N LEU A 541 22.48 -33.94 -34.27
CA LEU A 541 21.51 -34.57 -33.37
C LEU A 541 20.10 -34.01 -33.53
N TYR A 542 19.94 -32.72 -33.84
CA TYR A 542 18.62 -32.13 -34.12
C TYR A 542 18.02 -32.69 -35.40
N TRP A 543 18.83 -32.92 -36.44
CA TRP A 543 18.38 -33.60 -37.66
C TRP A 543 17.94 -35.03 -37.38
N VAL A 544 18.76 -35.78 -36.63
CA VAL A 544 18.47 -37.17 -36.23
C VAL A 544 17.11 -37.25 -35.53
N ILE A 545 16.90 -36.41 -34.50
CA ILE A 545 15.65 -36.40 -33.72
C ILE A 545 14.46 -35.96 -34.59
N ALA A 546 14.61 -34.91 -35.40
CA ALA A 546 13.49 -34.36 -36.17
C ALA A 546 13.06 -35.25 -37.35
N SER A 547 13.99 -36.05 -37.90
CA SER A 547 13.75 -36.98 -39.00
C SER A 547 13.33 -38.39 -38.54
N ASP A 548 13.23 -38.62 -37.23
CA ASP A 548 12.79 -39.91 -36.70
C ASP A 548 11.36 -40.25 -37.17
N GLY A 549 11.17 -41.52 -37.55
CA GLY A 549 9.93 -42.03 -38.14
C GLY A 549 9.58 -41.48 -39.54
N GLN A 550 10.46 -40.70 -40.19
CA GLN A 550 10.25 -40.24 -41.58
C GLN A 550 10.71 -41.29 -42.60
N LEU A 551 10.25 -41.16 -43.85
CA LEU A 551 10.70 -42.01 -44.94
C LEU A 551 12.21 -41.86 -45.14
N ALA A 552 12.89 -42.98 -45.37
CA ALA A 552 14.34 -43.01 -45.49
C ALA A 552 14.86 -42.10 -46.63
N SER A 553 14.13 -41.97 -47.73
CA SER A 553 14.43 -41.01 -48.80
C SER A 553 14.46 -39.56 -48.29
N ALA A 554 13.38 -39.12 -47.64
CA ALA A 554 13.32 -37.77 -47.06
C ALA A 554 14.43 -37.51 -46.01
N LYS A 555 14.83 -38.54 -45.28
CA LYS A 555 15.86 -38.49 -44.23
C LYS A 555 17.28 -38.41 -44.78
N PHE A 556 17.58 -39.11 -45.88
CA PHE A 556 18.94 -39.36 -46.35
C PHE A 556 19.27 -38.74 -47.72
N ASP A 557 18.30 -38.57 -48.64
CA ASP A 557 18.54 -37.94 -49.94
C ASP A 557 19.17 -36.53 -49.83
N PRO A 558 18.79 -35.68 -48.85
CA PRO A 558 19.45 -34.38 -48.66
C PRO A 558 20.97 -34.46 -48.44
N PHE A 559 21.49 -35.56 -47.86
CA PHE A 559 22.94 -35.74 -47.69
C PHE A 559 23.59 -36.21 -48.99
N LEU A 560 22.91 -37.00 -49.81
CA LEU A 560 23.40 -37.44 -51.11
C LEU A 560 23.51 -36.31 -52.13
N GLU A 561 22.87 -35.17 -51.88
CA GLU A 561 23.07 -33.94 -52.66
C GLU A 561 24.34 -33.17 -52.27
N LEU A 562 24.98 -33.53 -51.15
CA LEU A 562 26.10 -32.79 -50.55
C LEU A 562 27.37 -33.62 -50.38
N TYR A 563 27.22 -34.93 -50.23
CA TYR A 563 28.27 -35.89 -49.96
C TYR A 563 28.25 -36.99 -51.01
N GLU A 564 29.43 -37.43 -51.42
CA GLU A 564 29.58 -38.64 -52.22
C GLU A 564 29.13 -39.85 -51.40
N GLU A 565 28.49 -40.81 -52.07
CA GLU A 565 27.87 -41.98 -51.42
C GLU A 565 28.90 -42.82 -50.63
N ASN A 566 30.10 -42.99 -51.18
CA ASN A 566 31.20 -43.72 -50.52
C ASN A 566 31.69 -43.01 -49.26
N ASP A 567 31.83 -41.68 -49.31
CA ASP A 567 32.28 -40.88 -48.17
C ASP A 567 31.24 -40.93 -47.04
N LEU A 568 29.95 -40.82 -47.39
CA LEU A 568 28.86 -40.89 -46.43
C LEU A 568 28.77 -42.26 -45.76
N ALA A 569 28.99 -43.36 -46.50
CA ALA A 569 29.05 -44.72 -45.96
C ALA A 569 30.22 -44.89 -44.99
N GLU A 570 31.40 -44.37 -45.34
CA GLU A 570 32.57 -44.41 -44.46
C GLU A 570 32.33 -43.60 -43.16
N LEU A 571 31.79 -42.39 -43.26
CA LEU A 571 31.46 -41.56 -42.11
C LEU A 571 30.42 -42.24 -41.20
N ALA A 572 29.37 -42.82 -41.78
CA ALA A 572 28.35 -43.55 -41.03
C ALA A 572 28.93 -44.79 -40.34
N PHE A 573 29.84 -45.53 -41.00
CA PHE A 573 30.52 -46.66 -40.39
C PHE A 573 31.37 -46.24 -39.17
N ARG A 574 32.13 -45.15 -39.28
CA ARG A 574 32.95 -44.61 -38.18
C ARG A 574 32.09 -44.13 -36.99
N ALA A 575 30.93 -43.54 -37.27
CA ALA A 575 30.04 -43.00 -36.23
C ALA A 575 29.50 -44.06 -35.26
N ARG A 576 29.33 -45.32 -35.71
CA ARG A 576 28.81 -46.46 -34.93
C ARG A 576 29.52 -46.73 -33.61
N THR A 577 30.78 -46.33 -33.50
CA THR A 577 31.66 -46.65 -32.36
C THR A 577 32.04 -45.41 -31.54
N THR A 578 31.68 -44.21 -32.00
CA THR A 578 32.26 -42.95 -31.50
C THR A 578 31.22 -41.91 -31.09
N THR A 579 29.91 -42.17 -31.30
CA THR A 579 28.86 -41.16 -31.10
C THR A 579 27.74 -41.62 -30.16
N ARG A 580 26.79 -40.71 -29.88
CA ARG A 580 25.66 -40.95 -28.96
C ARG A 580 24.68 -41.98 -29.54
N GLU A 581 23.98 -42.70 -28.66
CA GLU A 581 23.08 -43.80 -29.04
C GLU A 581 22.08 -43.48 -30.19
N PRO A 582 21.39 -42.32 -30.21
CA PRO A 582 20.50 -41.99 -31.34
C PRO A 582 21.23 -41.79 -32.67
N VAL A 583 22.47 -41.31 -32.62
CA VAL A 583 23.32 -41.05 -33.79
C VAL A 583 23.83 -42.38 -34.36
N ASN A 584 24.16 -43.35 -33.50
CA ASN A 584 24.56 -44.70 -33.92
C ASN A 584 23.44 -45.40 -34.69
N VAL A 585 22.21 -45.35 -34.15
CA VAL A 585 21.02 -45.92 -34.81
C VAL A 585 20.78 -45.25 -36.17
N PHE A 586 20.88 -43.92 -36.23
CA PHE A 586 20.76 -43.18 -37.48
C PHE A 586 21.84 -43.58 -38.51
N ALA A 587 23.09 -43.74 -38.07
CA ALA A 587 24.21 -44.15 -38.93
C ALA A 587 24.02 -45.58 -39.45
N ASP A 588 23.44 -46.48 -38.65
CA ASP A 588 23.07 -47.83 -39.08
C ASP A 588 21.99 -47.84 -40.15
N GLU A 589 20.94 -47.05 -39.96
CA GLU A 589 19.87 -46.88 -40.95
C GLU A 589 20.40 -46.26 -42.23
N MET A 590 21.28 -45.25 -42.14
CA MET A 590 21.92 -44.63 -43.29
C MET A 590 22.76 -45.65 -44.06
N ASN A 591 23.61 -46.44 -43.39
CA ASN A 591 24.38 -47.50 -44.05
C ASN A 591 23.48 -48.52 -44.75
N LYS A 592 22.40 -48.98 -44.10
CA LYS A 592 21.42 -49.88 -44.75
C LYS A 592 20.76 -49.22 -45.96
N TYR A 593 20.47 -47.92 -45.88
CA TYR A 593 19.89 -47.15 -46.96
C TYR A 593 20.87 -46.99 -48.14
N LEU A 594 22.17 -46.79 -47.90
CA LEU A 594 23.16 -46.72 -48.98
C LEU A 594 23.42 -48.09 -49.61
N MET A 595 23.38 -49.16 -48.82
CA MET A 595 23.64 -50.53 -49.30
C MET A 595 22.42 -51.22 -49.95
N SER A 596 21.21 -50.68 -49.78
CA SER A 596 20.03 -51.23 -50.45
C SER A 596 20.09 -50.90 -51.94
N ASP A 597 20.00 -51.92 -52.81
CA ASP A 597 20.08 -51.81 -54.27
C ASP A 597 19.07 -50.80 -54.83
N ARG A 598 19.51 -49.55 -55.00
CA ARG A 598 18.77 -48.49 -55.65
C ARG A 598 19.44 -48.27 -56.99
N GLY A 599 18.77 -48.70 -58.06
CA GLY A 599 19.29 -48.60 -59.42
C GLY A 599 19.92 -47.24 -59.78
N PRO A 600 20.71 -47.20 -60.87
CA PRO A 600 21.71 -46.17 -61.13
C PRO A 600 21.19 -44.72 -61.08
N PRO A 601 22.04 -43.73 -60.72
CA PRO A 601 21.67 -42.35 -60.42
C PRO A 601 20.80 -41.65 -61.48
N ASN A 602 20.96 -42.04 -62.75
CA ASN A 602 20.32 -41.42 -63.91
C ASN A 602 18.86 -41.83 -64.17
N LYS A 603 18.24 -42.65 -63.31
CA LYS A 603 16.82 -43.06 -63.43
C LYS A 603 15.94 -42.67 -62.24
N ARG A 604 16.35 -41.67 -61.45
CA ARG A 604 15.44 -41.10 -60.43
C ARG A 604 14.37 -40.25 -61.14
N PRO A 605 13.06 -40.42 -60.84
CA PRO A 605 12.06 -39.49 -61.33
C PRO A 605 12.37 -38.11 -60.76
N ARG A 606 12.65 -37.13 -61.61
CA ARG A 606 12.56 -35.72 -61.20
C ARG A 606 11.11 -35.50 -60.81
N MET A 607 10.81 -35.41 -59.51
CA MET A 607 9.52 -34.85 -59.08
C MET A 607 9.43 -33.44 -59.64
N SER A 608 8.55 -33.25 -60.60
CA SER A 608 8.19 -31.95 -61.15
C SER A 608 7.61 -31.08 -60.04
N VAL A 609 7.95 -29.79 -60.09
CA VAL A 609 7.61 -28.72 -59.13
C VAL A 609 6.11 -28.34 -59.18
N LEU A 610 5.21 -29.30 -59.39
CA LEU A 610 3.77 -29.08 -59.41
C LEU A 610 3.12 -30.19 -58.59
N ASP A 611 3.13 -29.99 -57.27
CA ASP A 611 2.05 -30.33 -56.34
C ASP A 611 2.53 -29.98 -54.92
N PHE A 612 2.47 -28.69 -54.58
CA PHE A 612 2.31 -28.17 -53.21
C PHE A 612 1.69 -26.77 -53.26
#